data_AF-A0A822GKP2-F1
#
_entry.id   AF-A0A822GKP2-F1
#
_cell.length_a   1.000
_cell.length_b   1.000
_cell.length_c   1.000
_cell.angle_alpha   90.00
_cell.angle_beta   90.00
_cell.angle_gamma   90.00
#
_symmetry.space_group_name_H-M   'P 1'
#
loop_
_entity.id
_entity.type
_entity.pdbx_description
1 polymer ?
#
loop_
_entity_poly.entity_id
_entity_poly.type
_entity_poly.pdbx_seq_one_letter_code
_entity_poly.pdbx_strand_id
1 'polypeptide(L)'
;DVDYGLSLRLENFQCSAIDLISLHDYTMDGDYSRRKFQEAIRLAQQYAKRVYVEEFGGRGDTQMAQALNIIRATAHQQGLPWLVWQIVSNARSEDYEFFTNDRTAWTAFEHQAYWAQMSPSSFQWSEIWN
;
A
#
# COMPACT_ATOMS: atom_id res chain seq x y z
N ASP A 1 1.96 14.21 -10.91
CA ASP A 1 1.29 13.04 -10.32
C ASP A 1 1.36 13.20 -8.81
N VAL A 2 0.21 13.32 -8.16
CA VAL A 2 0.11 13.74 -6.74
C VAL A 2 0.29 12.55 -5.79
N ASP A 3 -0.15 11.36 -6.20
CA ASP A 3 -0.16 10.15 -5.35
C ASP A 3 1.25 9.75 -4.89
N TYR A 4 2.22 9.81 -5.81
CA TYR A 4 3.62 9.44 -5.49
C TYR A 4 4.58 10.63 -5.45
N GLY A 5 4.19 11.78 -5.97
CA GLY A 5 5.10 12.91 -6.21
C GLY A 5 5.70 13.50 -4.93
N LEU A 6 5.04 13.35 -3.78
CA LEU A 6 5.59 13.75 -2.49
C LEU A 6 6.48 12.66 -1.87
N SER A 7 6.06 11.40 -1.95
CA SER A 7 6.81 10.27 -1.39
C SER A 7 8.11 9.99 -2.14
N LEU A 8 8.10 10.10 -3.47
CA LEU A 8 9.23 9.78 -4.35
C LEU A 8 10.26 10.91 -4.51
N ARG A 9 10.16 11.97 -3.71
CA ARG A 9 11.18 13.02 -3.67
C ARG A 9 12.51 12.45 -3.21
N LEU A 10 13.57 12.71 -3.98
CA LEU A 10 14.91 12.19 -3.69
C LEU A 10 15.41 12.64 -2.31
N GLU A 11 15.01 13.82 -1.88
CA GLU A 11 15.31 14.42 -0.58
C GLU A 11 14.84 13.54 0.58
N ASN A 12 13.69 12.86 0.44
CA ASN A 12 13.21 11.94 1.47
C ASN A 12 14.15 10.74 1.63
N PHE A 13 14.65 10.20 0.52
CA PHE A 13 15.58 9.07 0.52
C PHE A 13 16.98 9.48 0.97
N GLN A 14 17.42 10.71 0.68
CA GLN A 14 18.73 11.21 1.12
C GLN A 14 18.75 11.64 2.59
N CYS A 15 17.59 11.96 3.17
CA CYS A 15 17.49 12.39 4.56
C CYS A 15 17.89 11.28 5.52
N SER A 16 18.93 11.49 6.33
CA SER A 16 19.38 10.51 7.32
C SER A 16 18.42 10.31 8.49
N ALA A 17 17.49 11.25 8.71
CA ALA A 17 16.49 11.17 9.78
C ALA A 17 15.21 10.40 9.39
N ILE A 18 15.10 9.96 8.13
CA ILE A 18 13.95 9.19 7.63
C ILE A 18 14.42 7.78 7.31
N ASP A 19 13.86 6.77 7.95
CA ASP A 19 14.23 5.36 7.72
C ASP A 19 13.22 4.61 6.82
N LEU A 20 12.00 5.13 6.75
CA LEU A 20 10.86 4.51 6.10
C LEU A 20 10.11 5.52 5.23
N ILE A 21 9.80 5.12 4.00
CA ILE A 21 9.04 5.93 3.03
C ILE A 21 7.67 5.29 2.85
N SER A 22 6.61 6.07 3.08
CA SER A 22 5.23 5.68 2.78
C SER A 22 4.85 6.06 1.36
N LEU A 23 4.16 5.16 0.67
CA LEU A 23 3.54 5.42 -0.64
C LEU A 23 2.02 5.46 -0.49
N HIS A 24 1.38 6.41 -1.18
CA HIS A 24 -0.08 6.46 -1.32
C HIS A 24 -0.44 6.15 -2.77
N ASP A 25 -1.54 5.42 -3.00
CA ASP A 25 -1.99 5.01 -4.32
C ASP A 25 -3.51 4.97 -4.45
N TYR A 26 -4.07 5.96 -5.13
CA TYR A 26 -5.49 6.04 -5.45
C TYR A 26 -5.76 5.92 -6.95
N THR A 27 -4.77 5.43 -7.71
CA THR A 27 -4.83 5.35 -9.16
C THR A 27 -5.70 4.19 -9.66
N MET A 28 -5.78 3.12 -8.85
CA MET A 28 -6.39 1.84 -9.23
C MET A 28 -5.82 1.24 -10.54
N ASP A 29 -4.59 1.61 -10.91
CA ASP A 29 -3.89 1.14 -12.10
C ASP A 29 -2.66 0.31 -11.70
N GLY A 30 -2.79 -1.01 -11.72
CA GLY A 30 -1.73 -1.92 -11.27
C GLY A 30 -0.42 -1.80 -12.07
N ASP A 31 -0.46 -1.40 -13.34
CA ASP A 31 0.77 -1.23 -14.13
C ASP A 31 1.46 0.08 -13.78
N TYR A 32 0.68 1.14 -13.53
CA TYR A 32 1.21 2.40 -13.02
C TYR A 32 1.83 2.21 -11.63
N SER A 33 1.10 1.60 -10.70
CA SER A 33 1.55 1.27 -9.35
C SER A 33 2.82 0.42 -9.38
N ARG A 34 2.87 -0.60 -10.24
CA ARG A 34 4.06 -1.45 -10.40
C ARG A 34 5.31 -0.65 -10.72
N ARG A 35 5.23 0.28 -11.68
CA ARG A 35 6.36 1.13 -12.06
C ARG A 35 6.81 2.02 -10.90
N LYS A 36 5.86 2.60 -10.17
CA LYS A 36 6.13 3.46 -9.02
C LYS A 36 6.69 2.71 -7.81
N PHE A 37 6.21 1.51 -7.54
CA PHE A 37 6.75 0.63 -6.53
C PHE A 37 8.19 0.20 -6.86
N GLN A 38 8.47 -0.14 -8.11
CA GLN A 38 9.84 -0.45 -8.56
C GLN A 38 10.79 0.76 -8.43
N GLU A 39 10.31 1.96 -8.77
CA GLU A 39 11.06 3.20 -8.57
C GLU A 39 11.40 3.43 -7.08
N ALA A 40 10.41 3.27 -6.19
CA ALA A 40 10.58 3.41 -4.75
C ALA A 40 11.56 2.38 -4.18
N ILE A 41 11.42 1.11 -4.56
CA ILE A 41 12.31 0.02 -4.10
C ILE A 41 13.75 0.29 -4.53
N ARG A 42 13.97 0.73 -5.77
CA ARG A 42 15.31 1.07 -6.27
C ARG A 42 15.94 2.20 -5.47
N LEU A 43 15.19 3.27 -5.20
CA LEU A 43 15.68 4.38 -4.38
C LEU A 43 15.95 3.93 -2.94
N ALA A 44 15.08 3.11 -2.37
CA ALA A 44 15.24 2.61 -1.02
C ALA A 44 16.49 1.75 -0.86
N GLN A 45 16.75 0.85 -1.81
CA GLN A 45 17.99 0.05 -1.85
C GLN A 45 19.24 0.92 -1.98
N GLN A 46 19.18 1.97 -2.82
CA GLN A 46 20.30 2.89 -3.03
C GLN A 46 20.65 3.70 -1.77
N TYR A 47 19.66 4.08 -0.97
CA TYR A 47 19.82 4.95 0.19
C TYR A 47 19.60 4.26 1.54
N ALA A 48 19.63 2.93 1.56
CA ALA A 48 19.40 2.10 2.74
C ALA A 48 18.11 2.47 3.51
N LYS A 49 17.02 2.67 2.79
CA LYS A 49 15.67 2.93 3.32
C LYS A 49 14.78 1.72 3.16
N ARG A 50 13.58 1.81 3.72
CA ARG A 50 12.46 0.86 3.52
C ARG A 50 11.26 1.55 2.93
N VAL A 51 10.38 0.78 2.31
CA VAL A 51 9.16 1.29 1.65
C VAL A 51 7.97 0.40 2.00
N TYR A 52 6.81 1.01 2.15
CA TYR A 52 5.51 0.35 2.26
C TYR A 52 4.43 1.18 1.57
N VAL A 53 3.32 0.54 1.21
CA VAL A 53 2.13 1.22 0.70
C VAL A 53 1.26 1.56 1.90
N GLU A 54 1.27 2.82 2.33
CA GLU A 54 0.55 3.25 3.54
C GLU A 54 -0.94 3.49 3.29
N GLU A 55 -1.28 3.98 2.09
CA GLU A 55 -2.66 4.31 1.77
C GLU A 55 -2.97 3.88 0.35
N PHE A 56 -4.12 3.24 0.20
CA PHE A 56 -4.77 3.02 -1.08
C PHE A 56 -6.24 2.72 -0.83
N GLY A 57 -7.06 2.92 -1.85
CA GLY A 57 -8.48 2.64 -1.74
C GLY A 57 -9.26 3.03 -2.98
N GLY A 58 -10.54 2.66 -2.99
CA GLY A 58 -11.53 3.10 -3.98
C GLY A 58 -12.81 3.51 -3.27
N ARG A 59 -13.64 4.33 -3.92
CA ARG A 59 -14.85 4.88 -3.31
C ARG A 59 -16.01 3.87 -3.34
N GLY A 60 -16.54 3.57 -2.16
CA GLY A 60 -17.62 2.62 -1.92
C GLY A 60 -17.22 1.15 -2.11
N ASP A 61 -18.14 0.26 -1.73
CA ASP A 61 -17.91 -1.19 -1.57
C ASP A 61 -17.20 -1.84 -2.79
N THR A 62 -17.66 -1.55 -4.01
CA THR A 62 -17.13 -2.18 -5.22
C THR A 62 -15.75 -1.66 -5.61
N GLN A 63 -15.52 -0.34 -5.58
CA GLN A 63 -14.22 0.21 -5.97
C GLN A 63 -13.16 -0.08 -4.89
N MET A 64 -13.56 -0.09 -3.61
CA MET A 64 -12.67 -0.52 -2.53
C MET A 64 -12.20 -1.97 -2.74
N ALA A 65 -13.13 -2.89 -3.06
CA ALA A 65 -12.77 -4.27 -3.39
C ALA A 65 -11.84 -4.36 -4.62
N GLN A 66 -12.05 -3.51 -5.63
CA GLN A 66 -11.17 -3.43 -6.79
C GLN A 66 -9.76 -2.94 -6.40
N ALA A 67 -9.65 -1.87 -5.61
CA ALA A 67 -8.37 -1.36 -5.13
C ALA A 67 -7.62 -2.42 -4.31
N LEU A 68 -8.32 -3.11 -3.41
CA LEU A 68 -7.78 -4.25 -2.65
C LEU A 68 -7.24 -5.35 -3.57
N ASN A 69 -7.93 -5.70 -4.64
CA ASN A 69 -7.46 -6.76 -5.53
C ASN A 69 -6.29 -6.33 -6.42
N ILE A 70 -6.27 -5.07 -6.89
CA ILE A 70 -5.23 -4.58 -7.82
C ILE A 70 -3.97 -4.14 -7.08
N ILE A 71 -4.11 -3.20 -6.13
CA ILE A 71 -2.96 -2.57 -5.47
C ILE A 71 -2.25 -3.58 -4.59
N ARG A 72 -2.98 -4.38 -3.80
CA ARG A 72 -2.35 -5.42 -2.99
C ARG A 72 -1.68 -6.49 -3.86
N ALA A 73 -2.30 -6.95 -4.95
CA ALA A 73 -1.63 -7.94 -5.82
C ALA A 73 -0.30 -7.39 -6.36
N THR A 74 -0.29 -6.10 -6.71
CA THR A 74 0.92 -5.41 -7.16
C THR A 74 1.96 -5.28 -6.04
N ALA A 75 1.55 -4.88 -4.83
CA ALA A 75 2.42 -4.79 -3.66
C ALA A 75 3.01 -6.17 -3.28
N HIS A 76 2.17 -7.21 -3.27
CA HIS A 76 2.57 -8.59 -2.99
C HIS A 76 3.64 -9.09 -3.97
N GLN A 77 3.45 -8.87 -5.28
CA GLN A 77 4.43 -9.25 -6.29
C GLN A 77 5.76 -8.51 -6.16
N GLN A 78 5.76 -7.32 -5.55
CA GLN A 78 6.95 -6.50 -5.31
C GLN A 78 7.49 -6.64 -3.89
N GLY A 79 6.90 -7.52 -3.07
CA GLY A 79 7.28 -7.74 -1.66
C GLY A 79 7.13 -6.52 -0.76
N LEU A 80 6.19 -5.62 -1.07
CA LEU A 80 5.90 -4.44 -0.27
C LEU A 80 4.81 -4.74 0.78
N PRO A 81 5.04 -4.39 2.07
CA PRO A 81 3.98 -4.30 3.05
C PRO A 81 2.96 -3.24 2.65
N TRP A 82 1.74 -3.35 3.17
CA TRP A 82 0.65 -2.43 2.84
C TRP A 82 -0.30 -2.20 4.01
N LEU A 83 -0.93 -1.03 4.01
CA LEU A 83 -2.06 -0.62 4.85
C LEU A 83 -3.13 -0.02 3.93
N VAL A 84 -4.40 -0.32 4.20
CA VAL A 84 -5.54 0.16 3.38
C VAL A 84 -6.20 1.37 4.06
N TRP A 85 -6.64 2.34 3.27
CA TRP A 85 -7.42 3.49 3.73
C TRP A 85 -8.92 3.29 3.47
N GLN A 86 -9.82 3.40 4.44
CA GLN A 86 -9.56 3.13 5.85
C GLN A 86 -10.69 2.29 6.45
N ILE A 87 -10.35 1.48 7.46
CA ILE A 87 -11.29 0.61 8.15
C ILE A 87 -11.91 1.38 9.32
N VAL A 88 -13.19 1.71 9.25
CA VAL A 88 -13.89 2.44 10.34
C VAL A 88 -15.31 1.93 10.54
N SER A 89 -15.70 1.68 11.80
CA SER A 89 -16.99 1.05 12.13
C SER A 89 -18.25 1.81 11.69
N ASN A 90 -18.11 3.11 11.41
CA ASN A 90 -19.16 4.01 10.93
C ASN A 90 -18.87 4.50 9.50
N ALA A 91 -18.32 3.61 8.66
CA ALA A 91 -17.98 3.91 7.28
C ALA A 91 -19.15 4.53 6.52
N ARG A 92 -18.86 5.58 5.75
CA ARG A 92 -19.77 6.12 4.75
C ARG A 92 -19.53 5.34 3.48
N SER A 93 -20.47 4.46 3.12
CA SER A 93 -20.37 3.53 1.99
C SER A 93 -20.22 4.16 0.60
N GLU A 94 -20.06 5.48 0.51
CA GLU A 94 -19.86 6.24 -0.74
C GLU A 94 -18.44 6.83 -0.86
N ASP A 95 -17.62 6.78 0.19
CA ASP A 95 -16.26 7.33 0.20
C ASP A 95 -15.22 6.20 0.34
N TYR A 96 -13.99 6.50 0.74
CA TYR A 96 -12.92 5.49 0.88
C TYR A 96 -13.02 4.66 2.17
N GLU A 97 -13.82 5.06 3.15
CA GLU A 97 -14.07 4.26 4.34
C GLU A 97 -14.85 2.98 4.00
N PHE A 98 -14.47 1.86 4.62
CA PHE A 98 -15.24 0.62 4.55
C PHE A 98 -15.24 -0.12 5.89
N PHE A 99 -16.24 -0.98 6.09
CA PHE A 99 -16.31 -1.87 7.26
C PHE A 99 -17.02 -3.18 6.93
N THR A 100 -17.37 -3.95 7.97
CA THR A 100 -18.01 -5.27 7.81
C THR A 100 -19.36 -5.23 7.09
N ASN A 101 -20.02 -4.07 7.01
CA ASN A 101 -21.26 -3.90 6.23
C ASN A 101 -21.02 -3.71 4.72
N ASP A 102 -19.81 -3.33 4.31
CA ASP A 102 -19.37 -3.28 2.91
C ASP A 102 -18.87 -4.67 2.51
N ARG A 103 -19.82 -5.57 2.26
CA ARG A 103 -19.54 -7.01 2.21
C ARG A 103 -18.52 -7.39 1.13
N THR A 104 -18.51 -6.69 0.00
CA THR A 104 -17.61 -7.00 -1.12
C THR A 104 -16.18 -6.59 -0.79
N ALA A 105 -15.99 -5.36 -0.30
CA ALA A 105 -14.74 -4.82 0.19
C ALA A 105 -14.20 -5.63 1.36
N TRP A 106 -15.05 -5.95 2.34
CA TRP A 106 -14.65 -6.72 3.52
C TRP A 106 -14.17 -8.12 3.15
N THR A 107 -14.90 -8.82 2.27
CA THR A 107 -14.48 -10.14 1.77
C THR A 107 -13.14 -10.07 1.03
N ALA A 108 -12.95 -9.04 0.19
CA ALA A 108 -11.68 -8.83 -0.49
C ALA A 108 -10.55 -8.55 0.51
N PHE A 109 -10.81 -7.72 1.53
CA PHE A 109 -9.84 -7.39 2.56
C PHE A 109 -9.41 -8.62 3.36
N GLU A 110 -10.35 -9.42 3.87
CA GLU A 110 -10.04 -10.66 4.60
C GLU A 110 -9.18 -11.61 3.76
N HIS A 111 -9.56 -11.80 2.50
CA HIS A 111 -8.78 -12.60 1.56
C HIS A 111 -7.36 -12.03 1.40
N GLN A 112 -7.22 -10.75 1.06
CA GLN A 112 -5.89 -10.17 0.80
C GLN A 112 -5.02 -10.08 2.06
N ALA A 113 -5.61 -9.86 3.25
CA ALA A 113 -4.92 -9.84 4.54
C ALA A 113 -4.39 -11.24 4.92
N TYR A 114 -5.17 -12.30 4.69
CA TYR A 114 -4.70 -13.68 4.86
C TYR A 114 -3.47 -13.95 3.98
N TRP A 115 -3.54 -13.57 2.70
CA TRP A 115 -2.42 -13.77 1.79
C TRP A 115 -1.21 -12.87 2.07
N ALA A 116 -1.39 -11.73 2.73
CA ALA A 116 -0.29 -10.86 3.12
C ALA A 116 0.71 -11.58 4.04
N GLN A 117 0.23 -12.46 4.91
CA GLN A 117 1.05 -13.26 5.84
C GLN A 117 2.03 -14.21 5.12
N MET A 118 1.74 -14.57 3.87
CA MET A 118 2.57 -15.46 3.05
C MET A 118 3.48 -14.69 2.07
N SER A 119 3.47 -13.36 2.11
CA SER A 119 4.20 -12.54 1.12
C SER A 119 5.69 -12.50 1.45
N PRO A 120 6.59 -12.78 0.48
CA PRO A 120 7.99 -12.46 0.67
C PRO A 120 8.14 -10.94 0.81
N SER A 121 8.99 -10.47 1.73
CA SER A 121 9.28 -9.03 1.84
C SER A 121 10.54 -8.67 1.09
N SER A 122 10.51 -7.53 0.40
CA SER A 122 11.69 -6.92 -0.25
C SER A 122 12.65 -6.26 0.74
N PHE A 123 12.27 -6.18 2.03
CA PHE A 123 13.03 -5.56 3.09
C PHE A 123 13.10 -6.47 4.32
N GLN A 124 14.17 -6.32 5.11
CA GLN A 124 14.26 -6.94 6.44
C GLN A 124 13.67 -5.99 7.50
N TRP A 125 12.93 -6.58 8.44
CA TRP A 125 12.24 -5.88 9.54
C TRP A 125 12.68 -6.48 10.88
N SER A 126 13.98 -6.46 11.15
CA SER A 126 14.59 -7.10 12.33
C SER A 126 14.09 -6.53 13.65
N GLU A 127 13.59 -5.30 13.68
CA GLU A 127 13.04 -4.67 14.88
C GLU A 127 11.66 -5.20 15.29
N ILE A 128 10.92 -5.81 14.37
CA ILE A 128 9.56 -6.31 14.64
C ILE A 128 9.60 -7.73 15.20
N TRP A 129 10.61 -8.51 14.82
CA TRP A 129 10.75 -9.92 15.17
C TRP A 129 12.03 -10.11 16.00
N ASN A 130 11.96 -9.71 17.27
CA ASN A 130 12.91 -10.10 18.31
C ASN A 130 12.32 -11.23 19.16
#